data_AF-A0PZ49-F1
#
_entry.id   AF-A0PZ49-F1
#
_cell.length_a   1.000
_cell.length_b   1.000
_cell.length_c   1.000
_cell.angle_alpha   90.00
_cell.angle_beta   90.00
_cell.angle_gamma   90.00
#
_symmetry.space_group_name_H-M   'P 1'
#
loop_
_entity.id
_entity.type
_entity.pdbx_description
1 polymer ?
#
loop_
_entity_poly.entity_id
_entity_poly.type
_entity_poly.pdbx_seq_one_letter_code
_entity_poly.pdbx_strand_id
1 'polypeptide(L)'
;MIVDTWDECLKYVKGAKGAKYKSFKSLSEAKEYIEGGENLLKKDAENYPKDIPHFYVDGSYNIEIQKYAYALVMVENGVVKYIENGGAENNSKKDVRQIAGELKASIRSLKYAAEHNIKNILIIHDYVGVCYHATGVWKRKEESSEIYYNEFNKIVKDNDINVTFVKVDSHTGDLFNEIVDEFAKYACGVAIKGETKKYLKSGTIIVESENLKEKFNEIIDETNIEKIVVHKND
;
A
#
# COMPACT_ATOMS: atom_id res chain seq x y z
N MET A 1 7.52 -24.48 6.39
CA MET A 1 7.71 -25.74 7.16
C MET A 1 6.52 -25.90 8.09
N ILE A 2 5.93 -27.10 8.16
CA ILE A 2 4.83 -27.44 9.08
C ILE A 2 5.41 -28.36 10.15
N VAL A 3 5.08 -28.10 11.41
CA VAL A 3 5.44 -28.94 12.56
C VAL A 3 4.19 -29.13 13.43
N ASP A 4 4.09 -30.28 14.09
CA ASP A 4 2.86 -30.66 14.81
C ASP A 4 2.83 -30.14 16.24
N THR A 5 3.98 -29.70 16.79
CA THR A 5 4.09 -29.24 18.17
C THR A 5 4.78 -27.89 18.28
N TRP A 6 4.44 -27.15 19.34
CA TRP A 6 5.12 -25.91 19.68
C TRP A 6 6.59 -26.15 20.02
N ASP A 7 6.92 -27.24 20.72
CA ASP A 7 8.31 -27.54 21.10
C ASP A 7 9.21 -27.77 19.88
N GLU A 8 8.68 -28.36 18.81
CA GLU A 8 9.38 -28.45 17.53
C GLU A 8 9.50 -27.10 16.84
N CYS A 9 8.42 -26.31 16.77
CA CYS A 9 8.44 -24.96 16.21
C CYS A 9 9.48 -24.08 16.90
N LEU A 10 9.53 -24.16 18.24
CA LEU A 10 10.42 -23.39 19.09
C LEU A 10 11.90 -23.64 18.78
N LYS A 11 12.28 -24.86 18.39
CA LYS A 11 13.66 -25.18 17.98
C LYS A 11 14.12 -24.36 16.77
N TYR A 12 13.20 -23.93 15.92
CA TYR A 12 13.50 -23.18 14.70
C TYR A 12 13.37 -21.66 14.86
N VAL A 13 12.43 -21.20 15.70
CA VAL A 13 12.17 -19.75 15.84
C VAL A 13 12.99 -19.11 16.96
N LYS A 14 13.43 -19.88 17.96
CA LYS A 14 14.20 -19.37 19.09
C LYS A 14 15.61 -18.95 18.65
N GLY A 15 15.89 -17.65 18.72
CA GLY A 15 17.18 -17.06 18.32
C GLY A 15 17.30 -16.73 16.83
N ALA A 16 16.32 -17.11 16.01
CA ALA A 16 16.28 -16.76 14.59
C ALA A 16 15.69 -15.34 14.42
N LYS A 17 16.53 -14.39 14.00
CA LYS A 17 16.12 -13.00 13.79
C LYS A 17 15.14 -12.93 12.62
N GLY A 18 13.88 -12.55 12.90
CA GLY A 18 12.84 -12.39 11.87
C GLY A 18 12.03 -13.66 11.55
N ALA A 19 12.15 -14.72 12.34
CA ALA A 19 11.33 -15.92 12.13
C ALA A 19 9.84 -15.63 12.39
N LYS A 20 8.99 -15.95 11.40
CA LYS A 20 7.54 -15.86 11.49
C LYS A 20 6.94 -17.25 11.70
N TYR A 21 5.98 -17.35 12.62
CA TYR A 21 5.28 -18.60 12.89
C TYR A 21 3.80 -18.35 13.14
N LYS A 22 2.98 -19.34 12.82
CA LYS A 22 1.53 -19.31 13.03
C LYS A 22 1.01 -20.71 13.30
N SER A 23 0.12 -20.85 14.27
CA SER A 23 -0.55 -22.11 14.58
C SER A 23 -1.87 -22.23 13.82
N PHE A 24 -2.16 -23.42 13.32
CA PHE A 24 -3.40 -23.75 12.59
C PHE A 24 -4.13 -24.88 13.29
N LYS A 25 -5.45 -24.97 13.09
CA LYS A 25 -6.26 -26.05 13.68
C LYS A 25 -6.27 -27.30 12.80
N SER A 26 -5.94 -27.17 11.52
CA SER A 26 -5.86 -28.30 10.60
C SER A 26 -4.59 -28.22 9.74
N LEU A 27 -4.15 -29.39 9.26
CA LEU A 27 -3.05 -29.49 8.30
C LEU A 27 -3.40 -28.80 6.98
N SER A 28 -4.66 -28.82 6.54
CA SER A 28 -5.12 -28.13 5.33
C SER A 28 -4.92 -26.62 5.44
N GLU A 29 -5.33 -25.99 6.56
CA GLU A 29 -5.09 -24.56 6.81
C GLU A 29 -3.58 -24.21 6.82
N ALA A 30 -2.75 -25.10 7.38
CA ALA A 30 -1.30 -24.91 7.41
C ALA A 30 -0.66 -25.06 6.02
N LYS A 31 -1.17 -25.98 5.19
CA LYS A 31 -0.76 -26.15 3.79
C LYS A 31 -1.18 -24.95 2.95
N GLU A 32 -2.43 -24.50 3.05
CA GLU A 32 -2.91 -23.28 2.37
C GLU A 32 -2.09 -22.05 2.76
N TYR A 33 -1.66 -21.93 4.01
CA TYR A 33 -0.80 -20.83 4.45
C TYR A 33 0.63 -20.88 3.87
N ILE A 34 1.16 -22.08 3.63
CA ILE A 34 2.48 -22.25 3.01
C ILE A 34 2.41 -22.16 1.50
N GLU A 35 1.41 -22.80 0.88
CA GLU A 35 1.16 -22.82 -0.56
C GLU A 35 0.67 -21.46 -1.06
N GLY A 36 -0.16 -20.77 -0.27
CA GLY A 36 -0.54 -19.39 -0.51
C GLY A 36 0.56 -18.38 -0.21
N GLY A 37 1.71 -18.85 0.30
CA GLY A 37 2.84 -18.03 0.75
C GLY A 37 2.44 -16.98 1.78
N GLU A 38 3.40 -16.26 2.32
CA GLU A 38 3.08 -14.86 2.53
C GLU A 38 2.94 -14.29 1.11
N ASN A 39 1.72 -14.02 0.62
CA ASN A 39 1.47 -13.21 -0.59
C ASN A 39 2.00 -11.76 -0.46
N LEU A 40 2.85 -11.53 0.53
CA LEU A 40 3.53 -10.30 0.86
C LEU A 40 5.01 -10.48 0.51
N LEU A 41 5.35 -10.04 -0.69
CA LEU A 41 6.74 -9.90 -1.11
C LEU A 41 7.38 -8.74 -0.35
N LYS A 42 8.71 -8.71 -0.27
CA LYS A 42 9.43 -7.52 0.19
C LYS A 42 10.05 -6.80 -0.99
N LYS A 43 10.02 -5.47 -0.96
CA LYS A 43 10.53 -4.65 -2.07
C LYS A 43 12.04 -4.80 -2.29
N ASP A 44 12.81 -5.02 -1.23
CA ASP A 44 14.27 -5.21 -1.27
C ASP A 44 14.71 -6.55 -1.90
N ALA A 45 13.79 -7.49 -2.10
CA ALA A 45 14.11 -8.82 -2.61
C ALA A 45 14.27 -8.87 -4.15
N GLU A 46 14.05 -7.75 -4.87
CA GLU A 46 13.95 -7.63 -6.34
C GLU A 46 13.00 -8.61 -7.07
N ASN A 47 12.39 -9.53 -6.35
CA ASN A 47 11.57 -10.62 -6.84
C ASN A 47 10.09 -10.24 -6.83
N TYR A 48 9.72 -9.15 -7.48
CA TYR A 48 8.32 -8.79 -7.73
C TYR A 48 8.12 -8.30 -9.18
N PRO A 49 6.93 -8.48 -9.77
CA PRO A 49 6.66 -8.05 -11.14
C PRO A 49 6.89 -6.53 -11.32
N LYS A 50 7.72 -6.14 -12.29
CA LYS A 50 8.07 -4.73 -12.55
C LYS A 50 7.29 -4.12 -13.73
N ASP A 51 6.67 -4.98 -14.54
CA ASP A 51 6.03 -4.72 -15.82
C ASP A 51 4.50 -4.65 -15.74
N ILE A 52 3.96 -4.52 -14.52
CA ILE A 52 2.52 -4.32 -14.27
C ILE A 52 2.32 -3.10 -13.37
N PRO A 53 1.11 -2.51 -13.32
CA PRO A 53 0.83 -1.33 -12.50
C PRO A 53 1.15 -1.52 -11.02
N HIS A 54 1.95 -0.60 -10.46
CA HIS A 54 2.31 -0.53 -9.06
C HIS A 54 1.49 0.56 -8.37
N PHE A 55 0.57 0.16 -7.50
CA PHE A 55 -0.20 1.06 -6.66
C PHE A 55 0.48 1.20 -5.31
N TYR A 56 1.14 2.33 -5.09
CA TYR A 56 1.61 2.74 -3.77
C TYR A 56 0.41 3.26 -2.98
N VAL A 57 0.22 2.80 -1.76
CA VAL A 57 -0.90 3.20 -0.91
C VAL A 57 -0.42 3.62 0.45
N ASP A 58 -0.99 4.70 0.98
CA ASP A 58 -0.70 5.16 2.33
C ASP A 58 -1.90 5.89 2.95
N GLY A 59 -1.87 6.02 4.27
CA GLY A 59 -2.84 6.73 5.09
C GLY A 59 -2.17 7.70 6.06
N SER A 60 -2.86 8.79 6.37
CA SER A 60 -2.42 9.72 7.41
C SER A 60 -3.60 10.10 8.30
N TYR A 61 -3.32 10.45 9.55
CA TYR A 61 -4.35 10.87 10.49
C TYR A 61 -3.93 12.14 11.22
N ASN A 62 -4.77 13.16 11.12
CA ASN A 62 -4.62 14.40 11.86
C ASN A 62 -5.39 14.31 13.18
N ILE A 63 -4.67 14.27 14.29
CA ILE A 63 -5.25 14.15 15.63
C ILE A 63 -6.01 15.40 16.08
N GLU A 64 -5.59 16.58 15.62
CA GLU A 64 -6.16 17.87 16.05
C GLU A 64 -7.58 18.05 15.50
N ILE A 65 -7.75 17.75 14.20
CA ILE A 65 -9.06 17.88 13.52
C ILE A 65 -9.83 16.56 13.42
N GLN A 66 -9.26 15.47 13.94
CA GLN A 66 -9.81 14.10 13.91
C GLN A 66 -10.20 13.59 12.51
N LYS A 67 -9.40 13.93 11.49
CA LYS A 67 -9.61 13.48 10.11
C LYS A 67 -8.51 12.50 9.72
N TYR A 68 -8.89 11.40 9.10
CA TYR A 68 -7.93 10.57 8.37
C TYR A 68 -7.94 10.97 6.90
N ALA A 69 -6.86 10.68 6.22
CA ALA A 69 -6.73 10.77 4.79
C ALA A 69 -6.14 9.48 4.23
N TYR A 70 -6.35 9.30 2.95
CA TYR A 70 -5.77 8.24 2.15
C TYR A 70 -5.11 8.87 0.92
N ALA A 71 -4.09 8.21 0.41
CA ALA A 71 -3.54 8.51 -0.90
C ALA A 71 -3.14 7.21 -1.60
N LEU A 72 -3.17 7.25 -2.93
CA LEU A 72 -2.59 6.24 -3.78
C LEU A 72 -1.89 6.89 -4.98
N VAL A 73 -0.79 6.27 -5.41
CA VAL A 73 -0.03 6.66 -6.59
C VAL A 73 0.19 5.42 -7.43
N MET A 74 -0.32 5.43 -8.67
CA MET A 74 -0.08 4.35 -9.63
C MET A 74 1.11 4.71 -10.50
N VAL A 75 2.08 3.79 -10.53
CA VAL A 75 3.31 3.90 -11.31
C VAL A 75 3.44 2.69 -12.22
N GLU A 76 3.83 2.92 -13.46
CA GLU A 76 4.15 1.85 -14.41
C GLU A 76 5.42 2.25 -15.16
N ASN A 77 6.42 1.36 -15.19
CA ASN A 77 7.72 1.60 -15.83
C ASN A 77 8.41 2.92 -15.38
N GLY A 78 8.24 3.29 -14.11
CA GLY A 78 8.80 4.52 -13.53
C GLY A 78 8.05 5.81 -13.90
N VAL A 79 6.93 5.70 -14.61
CA VAL A 79 6.04 6.83 -14.95
C VAL A 79 4.84 6.82 -14.01
N VAL A 80 4.59 7.94 -13.34
CA VAL A 80 3.36 8.14 -12.55
C VAL A 80 2.20 8.35 -13.51
N LYS A 81 1.22 7.46 -13.46
CA LYS A 81 0.04 7.47 -14.35
C LYS A 81 -1.26 7.84 -13.65
N TYR A 82 -1.30 7.73 -12.32
CA TYR A 82 -2.48 8.13 -11.57
C TYR A 82 -2.12 8.53 -10.14
N ILE A 83 -2.82 9.55 -9.62
CA ILE A 83 -2.72 10.00 -8.24
C ILE A 83 -4.15 10.25 -7.74
N GLU A 84 -4.47 9.71 -6.58
CA GLU A 84 -5.71 10.02 -5.88
C GLU A 84 -5.42 10.21 -4.38
N ASN A 85 -5.95 11.27 -3.78
CA ASN A 85 -5.89 11.52 -2.35
C ASN A 85 -7.18 12.18 -1.85
N GLY A 86 -7.50 11.97 -0.57
CA GLY A 86 -8.66 12.61 0.04
C GLY A 86 -8.75 12.41 1.54
N GLY A 87 -9.38 13.36 2.22
CA GLY A 87 -9.68 13.30 3.65
C GLY A 87 -11.11 12.83 3.92
N ALA A 88 -11.34 12.18 5.06
CA ALA A 88 -12.67 11.91 5.58
C ALA A 88 -12.69 12.04 7.12
N GLU A 89 -13.83 12.48 7.64
CA GLU A 89 -14.10 12.48 9.07
C GLU A 89 -14.32 11.05 9.55
N ASN A 90 -13.83 10.73 10.75
CA ASN A 90 -13.94 9.39 11.28
C ASN A 90 -14.41 9.36 12.72
N ASN A 91 -15.66 8.94 12.91
CA ASN A 91 -16.28 8.69 14.20
C ASN A 91 -15.91 7.32 14.79
N SER A 92 -15.02 6.55 14.16
CA SER A 92 -14.59 5.22 14.62
C SER A 92 -13.68 5.25 15.86
N LYS A 93 -13.47 4.08 16.48
CA LYS A 93 -12.50 3.85 17.57
C LYS A 93 -11.08 4.26 17.14
N LYS A 94 -10.25 4.69 18.11
CA LYS A 94 -8.89 5.23 17.89
C LYS A 94 -8.01 4.34 17.01
N ASP A 95 -8.00 3.03 17.26
CA ASP A 95 -7.12 2.09 16.55
C ASP A 95 -7.48 1.96 15.06
N VAL A 96 -8.76 2.10 14.71
CA VAL A 96 -9.22 2.07 13.32
C VAL A 96 -8.79 3.34 12.57
N ARG A 97 -8.66 4.47 13.27
CA ARG A 97 -8.35 5.77 12.64
C ARG A 97 -6.97 5.79 11.98
N GLN A 98 -6.01 5.08 12.57
CA GLN A 98 -4.63 5.06 12.08
C GLN A 98 -4.51 4.26 10.78
N ILE A 99 -5.26 3.17 10.64
CA ILE A 99 -5.17 2.28 9.47
C ILE A 99 -6.28 2.51 8.43
N ALA A 100 -7.32 3.29 8.75
CA ALA A 100 -8.45 3.51 7.85
C ALA A 100 -8.05 4.12 6.51
N GLY A 101 -7.03 4.99 6.50
CA GLY A 101 -6.51 5.62 5.28
C GLY A 101 -5.93 4.58 4.32
N GLU A 102 -5.01 3.76 4.80
CA GLU A 102 -4.33 2.73 4.01
C GLU A 102 -5.30 1.68 3.46
N LEU A 103 -6.25 1.23 4.29
CA LEU A 103 -7.29 0.29 3.86
C LEU A 103 -8.16 0.91 2.75
N LYS A 104 -8.54 2.19 2.90
CA LYS A 104 -9.31 2.92 1.90
C LYS A 104 -8.52 3.12 0.60
N ALA A 105 -7.26 3.51 0.66
CA ALA A 105 -6.37 3.63 -0.51
C ALA A 105 -6.26 2.31 -1.29
N SER A 106 -6.18 1.18 -0.57
CA SER A 106 -6.16 -0.15 -1.18
C SER A 106 -7.44 -0.48 -1.94
N ILE A 107 -8.62 -0.17 -1.35
CA ILE A 107 -9.91 -0.35 -2.03
C ILE A 107 -10.04 0.59 -3.25
N ARG A 108 -9.58 1.84 -3.15
CA ARG A 108 -9.60 2.79 -4.27
C ARG A 108 -8.69 2.33 -5.42
N SER A 109 -7.55 1.74 -5.11
CA SER A 109 -6.66 1.12 -6.11
C SER A 109 -7.36 -0.01 -6.88
N LEU A 110 -8.09 -0.88 -6.18
CA LEU A 110 -8.89 -1.93 -6.82
C LEU A 110 -10.02 -1.37 -7.69
N LYS A 111 -10.70 -0.32 -7.24
CA LYS A 111 -11.77 0.33 -8.01
C LYS A 111 -11.23 0.94 -9.29
N TYR A 112 -10.10 1.64 -9.20
CA TYR A 112 -9.42 2.17 -10.37
C TYR A 112 -9.03 1.06 -11.36
N ALA A 113 -8.44 -0.04 -10.85
CA ALA A 113 -8.07 -1.18 -11.68
C ALA A 113 -9.30 -1.82 -12.37
N ALA A 114 -10.41 -2.00 -11.64
CA ALA A 114 -11.66 -2.49 -12.20
C ALA A 114 -12.22 -1.57 -13.30
N GLU A 115 -12.29 -0.26 -13.04
CA GLU A 115 -12.78 0.75 -13.98
C GLU A 115 -11.97 0.80 -15.29
N HIS A 116 -10.67 0.50 -15.21
CA HIS A 116 -9.76 0.50 -16.36
C HIS A 116 -9.44 -0.90 -16.91
N ASN A 117 -10.17 -1.94 -16.47
CA ASN A 117 -9.96 -3.34 -16.86
C ASN A 117 -8.54 -3.88 -16.64
N ILE A 118 -7.82 -3.36 -15.64
CA ILE A 118 -6.47 -3.81 -15.27
C ILE A 118 -6.60 -5.08 -14.41
N LYS A 119 -6.05 -6.19 -14.91
CA LYS A 119 -6.21 -7.52 -14.29
C LYS A 119 -5.08 -7.90 -13.34
N ASN A 120 -3.88 -7.36 -13.52
CA ASN A 120 -2.74 -7.69 -12.65
C ASN A 120 -2.20 -6.40 -12.05
N ILE A 121 -2.20 -6.31 -10.73
CA ILE A 121 -1.70 -5.13 -10.02
C ILE A 121 -0.81 -5.51 -8.84
N LEU A 122 0.09 -4.61 -8.50
CA LEU A 122 0.79 -4.61 -7.22
C LEU A 122 0.18 -3.58 -6.28
N ILE A 123 -0.03 -3.95 -5.03
CA ILE A 123 -0.28 -3.00 -3.94
C ILE A 123 0.98 -2.95 -3.08
N ILE A 124 1.64 -1.79 -3.08
CA ILE A 124 2.85 -1.51 -2.34
C ILE A 124 2.48 -0.67 -1.12
N HIS A 125 2.84 -1.15 0.07
CA HIS A 125 2.42 -0.56 1.34
C HIS A 125 3.47 -0.80 2.43
N ASP A 126 3.48 0.03 3.48
CA ASP A 126 4.39 -0.14 4.62
C ASP A 126 3.75 -0.93 5.80
N TYR A 127 2.42 -0.88 5.92
CA TYR A 127 1.66 -1.58 6.94
C TYR A 127 1.17 -2.96 6.51
N VAL A 128 1.65 -4.01 7.19
CA VAL A 128 1.31 -5.41 6.89
C VAL A 128 -0.18 -5.74 6.93
N GLY A 129 -0.99 -4.95 7.65
CA GLY A 129 -2.43 -5.21 7.79
C GLY A 129 -3.20 -5.03 6.49
N VAL A 130 -2.73 -4.21 5.54
CA VAL A 130 -3.30 -4.11 4.18
C VAL A 130 -3.42 -5.51 3.55
N CYS A 131 -2.29 -6.24 3.49
CA CYS A 131 -2.27 -7.60 2.97
C CYS A 131 -2.99 -8.61 3.89
N TYR A 132 -2.71 -8.61 5.19
CA TYR A 132 -3.21 -9.65 6.09
C TYR A 132 -4.70 -9.58 6.38
N HIS A 133 -5.30 -8.39 6.35
CA HIS A 133 -6.75 -8.27 6.40
C HIS A 133 -7.37 -8.75 5.10
N ALA A 134 -6.84 -8.37 3.92
CA ALA A 134 -7.38 -8.74 2.61
C ALA A 134 -7.31 -10.25 2.34
N THR A 135 -6.16 -10.88 2.63
CA THR A 135 -5.91 -12.32 2.45
C THR A 135 -6.58 -13.18 3.52
N GLY A 136 -7.08 -12.56 4.60
CA GLY A 136 -7.60 -13.30 5.72
C GLY A 136 -6.56 -14.04 6.56
N VAL A 137 -5.30 -13.62 6.53
CA VAL A 137 -4.28 -14.10 7.48
C VAL A 137 -4.62 -13.63 8.89
N TRP A 138 -5.08 -12.39 9.08
CA TRP A 138 -5.49 -11.88 10.39
C TRP A 138 -6.97 -12.10 10.64
N LYS A 139 -7.33 -12.66 11.80
CA LYS A 139 -8.75 -12.87 12.16
C LYS A 139 -9.48 -11.53 12.20
N ARG A 140 -10.63 -11.47 11.52
CA ARG A 140 -11.51 -10.30 11.55
C ARG A 140 -12.22 -10.28 12.90
N LYS A 141 -11.80 -9.36 13.78
CA LYS A 141 -12.41 -9.16 15.11
C LYS A 141 -13.20 -7.85 15.21
N GLU A 142 -12.84 -6.88 14.37
CA GLU A 142 -13.47 -5.57 14.31
C GLU A 142 -14.23 -5.43 13.00
N GLU A 143 -15.35 -4.70 13.05
CA GLU A 143 -16.23 -4.44 11.91
C GLU A 143 -15.49 -3.84 10.70
N SER A 144 -14.58 -2.90 10.93
CA SER A 144 -13.79 -2.28 9.84
C SER A 144 -12.93 -3.29 9.08
N SER A 145 -12.39 -4.30 9.76
CA SER A 145 -11.60 -5.36 9.12
C SER A 145 -12.48 -6.31 8.32
N GLU A 146 -13.71 -6.56 8.77
CA GLU A 146 -14.69 -7.39 8.05
C GLU A 146 -15.20 -6.67 6.80
N ILE A 147 -15.57 -5.39 6.92
CA ILE A 147 -15.98 -4.55 5.78
C ILE A 147 -14.88 -4.53 4.73
N TYR A 148 -13.63 -4.23 5.14
CA TYR A 148 -12.50 -4.21 4.22
C TYR A 148 -12.28 -5.55 3.51
N TYR A 149 -12.26 -6.66 4.26
CA TYR A 149 -12.09 -8.00 3.68
C TYR A 149 -13.19 -8.31 2.66
N ASN A 150 -14.44 -8.05 3.00
CA ASN A 150 -15.58 -8.35 2.14
C ASN A 150 -15.57 -7.48 0.86
N GLU A 151 -15.33 -6.17 0.99
CA GLU A 151 -15.28 -5.26 -0.14
C GLU A 151 -14.10 -5.60 -1.07
N PHE A 152 -12.90 -5.82 -0.50
CA PHE A 152 -11.70 -6.16 -1.25
C PHE A 152 -11.91 -7.44 -2.08
N ASN A 153 -12.31 -8.53 -1.41
CA ASN A 153 -12.47 -9.83 -2.08
C ASN A 153 -13.64 -9.83 -3.08
N LYS A 154 -14.68 -9.03 -2.82
CA LYS A 154 -15.76 -8.83 -3.80
C LYS A 154 -15.26 -8.17 -5.07
N ILE A 155 -14.55 -7.03 -4.97
CA ILE A 155 -14.04 -6.32 -6.15
C ILE A 155 -13.07 -7.21 -6.94
N VAL A 156 -12.16 -7.89 -6.25
CA VAL A 156 -11.21 -8.85 -6.85
C VAL A 156 -11.94 -9.93 -7.62
N LYS A 157 -12.94 -10.58 -7.01
CA LYS A 157 -13.69 -11.67 -7.63
C LYS A 157 -14.57 -11.21 -8.79
N ASP A 158 -15.31 -10.12 -8.61
CA ASP A 158 -16.27 -9.62 -9.59
C ASP A 158 -15.57 -9.11 -10.86
N ASN A 159 -14.31 -8.69 -10.74
CA ASN A 159 -13.53 -8.09 -11.83
C ASN A 159 -12.33 -8.93 -12.28
N ASP A 160 -12.15 -10.14 -11.73
CA ASP A 160 -11.03 -11.04 -12.05
C ASP A 160 -9.66 -10.34 -11.94
N ILE A 161 -9.42 -9.66 -10.81
CA ILE A 161 -8.19 -8.92 -10.56
C ILE A 161 -7.25 -9.78 -9.71
N ASN A 162 -6.07 -10.08 -10.24
CA ASN A 162 -4.96 -10.67 -9.51
C ASN A 162 -4.14 -9.59 -8.79
N VAL A 163 -4.06 -9.71 -7.46
CA VAL A 163 -3.38 -8.72 -6.61
C VAL A 163 -2.15 -9.34 -5.95
N THR A 164 -1.00 -8.72 -6.17
CA THR A 164 0.24 -9.05 -5.45
C THR A 164 0.52 -7.97 -4.41
N PHE A 165 0.80 -8.35 -3.17
CA PHE A 165 1.20 -7.37 -2.14
C PHE A 165 2.72 -7.30 -2.02
N VAL A 166 3.25 -6.10 -1.95
CA VAL A 166 4.67 -5.85 -1.69
C VAL A 166 4.81 -4.92 -0.50
N LYS A 167 5.49 -5.41 0.54
CA LYS A 167 5.87 -4.59 1.68
C LYS A 167 7.09 -3.75 1.33
N VAL A 168 6.99 -2.45 1.55
CA VAL A 168 8.14 -1.55 1.68
C VAL A 168 8.35 -1.23 3.15
N ASP A 169 9.58 -0.87 3.53
CA ASP A 169 9.86 -0.41 4.88
C ASP A 169 9.59 1.10 4.96
N SER A 170 8.85 1.52 5.97
CA SER A 170 8.48 2.91 6.16
C SER A 170 9.72 3.79 6.33
N HIS A 171 9.74 4.94 5.66
CA HIS A 171 10.82 5.94 5.71
C HIS A 171 12.20 5.42 5.30
N THR A 172 12.24 4.48 4.35
CA THR A 172 13.49 3.94 3.80
C THR A 172 13.96 4.63 2.52
N GLY A 173 13.29 5.71 2.09
CA GLY A 173 13.69 6.50 0.93
C GLY A 173 13.21 5.92 -0.40
N ASP A 174 12.22 5.02 -0.37
CA ASP A 174 11.53 4.61 -1.60
C ASP A 174 10.71 5.78 -2.13
N LEU A 175 11.14 6.34 -3.27
CA LEU A 175 10.61 7.58 -3.82
C LEU A 175 9.08 7.62 -3.87
N PHE A 176 8.46 6.59 -4.44
CA PHE A 176 7.01 6.59 -4.65
C PHE A 176 6.25 6.32 -3.35
N ASN A 177 6.84 5.59 -2.40
CA ASN A 177 6.31 5.49 -1.04
C ASN A 177 6.33 6.84 -0.32
N GLU A 178 7.42 7.61 -0.43
CA GLU A 178 7.47 8.94 0.17
C GLU A 178 6.48 9.90 -0.52
N ILE A 179 6.33 9.83 -1.85
CA ILE A 179 5.34 10.64 -2.58
C ILE A 179 3.91 10.36 -2.07
N VAL A 180 3.51 9.09 -1.91
CA VAL A 180 2.15 8.76 -1.44
C VAL A 180 1.92 9.18 0.02
N ASP A 181 2.93 9.06 0.89
CA ASP A 181 2.88 9.56 2.28
C ASP A 181 2.64 11.08 2.33
N GLU A 182 3.33 11.84 1.48
CA GLU A 182 3.18 13.28 1.43
C GLU A 182 1.80 13.70 0.89
N PHE A 183 1.26 12.99 -0.10
CA PHE A 183 -0.12 13.22 -0.57
C PHE A 183 -1.18 12.89 0.50
N ALA A 184 -0.96 11.84 1.30
CA ALA A 184 -1.85 11.48 2.40
C ALA A 184 -1.82 12.55 3.50
N LYS A 185 -0.62 13.04 3.85
CA LYS A 185 -0.44 14.13 4.83
C LYS A 185 -1.08 15.43 4.38
N TYR A 186 -0.85 15.82 3.12
CA TYR A 186 -1.49 16.99 2.52
C TYR A 186 -3.02 16.94 2.68
N ALA A 187 -3.63 15.80 2.34
CA ALA A 187 -5.08 15.63 2.34
C ALA A 187 -5.75 15.72 3.72
N CYS A 188 -5.00 15.58 4.82
CA CYS A 188 -5.51 15.80 6.19
C CYS A 188 -4.85 17.00 6.90
N GLY A 189 -4.07 17.82 6.20
CA GLY A 189 -3.42 18.99 6.78
C GLY A 189 -2.32 18.66 7.79
N VAL A 190 -1.67 17.50 7.66
CA VAL A 190 -0.48 17.14 8.43
C VAL A 190 0.76 17.69 7.74
N ALA A 191 1.75 18.14 8.50
CA ALA A 191 2.99 18.68 7.97
C ALA A 191 3.75 17.65 7.11
N ILE A 192 4.12 18.07 5.90
CA ILE A 192 4.89 17.29 4.92
C ILE A 192 6.38 17.36 5.28
N LYS A 193 7.10 16.23 5.17
CA LYS A 193 8.52 16.13 5.52
C LYS A 193 9.47 16.68 4.44
N GLY A 194 8.98 16.76 3.20
CA GLY A 194 9.72 17.28 2.04
C GLY A 194 10.71 16.27 1.45
N GLU A 195 10.45 14.97 1.57
CA GLU A 195 11.28 13.91 0.97
C GLU A 195 11.21 13.95 -0.55
N THR A 196 10.01 14.19 -1.14
CA THR A 196 9.89 14.39 -2.59
C THR A 196 10.73 15.58 -3.03
N LYS A 197 10.64 16.70 -2.30
CA LYS A 197 11.44 17.91 -2.57
C LYS A 197 12.96 17.64 -2.46
N LYS A 198 13.40 16.82 -1.51
CA LYS A 198 14.82 16.43 -1.40
C LYS A 198 15.28 15.63 -2.62
N TYR A 199 14.47 14.67 -3.08
CA TYR A 199 14.78 13.89 -4.27
C TYR A 199 14.91 14.75 -5.53
N LEU A 200 14.01 15.73 -5.72
CA LEU A 200 14.00 16.62 -6.89
C LEU A 200 15.24 17.54 -7.02
N LYS A 201 16.08 17.63 -5.98
CA LYS A 201 17.36 18.35 -6.06
C LYS A 201 18.33 17.70 -7.05
N SER A 202 18.27 16.38 -7.19
CA SER A 202 19.17 15.61 -8.06
C SER A 202 18.45 14.74 -9.08
N GLY A 203 17.15 14.49 -8.89
CA GLY A 203 16.34 13.65 -9.77
C GLY A 203 15.22 14.40 -10.49
N THR A 204 14.48 13.66 -11.28
CA THR A 204 13.23 14.07 -11.92
C THR A 204 12.17 13.00 -11.68
N ILE A 205 10.91 13.39 -11.65
CA ILE A 205 9.77 12.47 -11.62
C ILE A 205 9.09 12.55 -12.98
N ILE A 206 8.79 11.40 -13.57
CA ILE A 206 8.12 11.31 -14.86
C ILE A 206 6.64 11.05 -14.60
N VAL A 207 5.76 11.82 -15.24
CA VAL A 207 4.30 11.72 -15.12
C VAL A 207 3.64 11.56 -16.50
N GLU A 208 2.47 10.94 -16.57
CA GLU A 208 1.81 10.67 -17.86
C GLU A 208 1.15 11.90 -18.49
N SER A 209 0.77 12.91 -17.70
CA SER A 209 0.02 14.07 -18.20
C SER A 209 0.33 15.36 -17.43
N GLU A 210 0.01 16.51 -18.04
CA GLU A 210 0.11 17.83 -17.41
C GLU A 210 -0.78 17.94 -16.16
N ASN A 211 -1.97 17.31 -16.16
CA ASN A 211 -2.84 17.29 -14.99
C ASN A 211 -2.15 16.61 -13.78
N LEU A 212 -1.41 15.53 -14.03
CA LEU A 212 -0.63 14.86 -12.98
C LEU A 212 0.54 15.72 -12.54
N LYS A 213 1.18 16.45 -13.47
CA LYS A 213 2.22 17.42 -13.12
C LYS A 213 1.68 18.49 -12.20
N GLU A 214 0.56 19.12 -12.54
CA GLU A 214 -0.09 20.14 -11.70
C GLU A 214 -0.49 19.60 -10.33
N LYS A 215 -0.89 18.33 -10.24
CA LYS A 215 -1.22 17.67 -8.96
C LYS A 215 -0.07 17.69 -7.96
N PHE A 216 1.19 17.68 -8.42
CA PHE A 216 2.36 17.77 -7.53
C PHE A 216 2.45 19.11 -6.79
N ASN A 217 1.80 20.19 -7.25
CA ASN A 217 1.76 21.46 -6.51
C ASN A 217 1.13 21.34 -5.11
N GLU A 218 0.41 20.24 -4.82
CA GLU A 218 -0.07 19.93 -3.48
C GLU A 218 1.07 19.62 -2.48
N ILE A 219 2.16 19.01 -2.95
CA ILE A 219 3.21 18.48 -2.07
C ILE A 219 4.60 19.10 -2.30
N ILE A 220 4.78 19.89 -3.37
CA ILE A 220 6.02 20.61 -3.67
C ILE A 220 5.77 22.08 -4.05
N ASP A 221 6.77 22.93 -3.81
CA ASP A 221 6.73 24.34 -4.21
C ASP A 221 6.87 24.51 -5.73
N GLU A 222 6.31 25.61 -6.28
CA GLU A 222 6.35 25.96 -7.72
C GLU A 222 7.76 25.87 -8.34
N THR A 223 8.79 26.24 -7.59
CA THR A 223 10.19 26.18 -8.06
C THR A 223 10.69 24.78 -8.42
N ASN A 224 10.05 23.72 -7.93
CA ASN A 224 10.43 22.33 -8.22
C ASN A 224 9.54 21.68 -9.30
N ILE A 225 8.48 22.37 -9.77
CA ILE A 225 7.53 21.79 -10.72
C ILE A 225 8.17 21.46 -12.06
N GLU A 226 9.23 22.18 -12.45
CA GLU A 226 10.00 21.92 -13.67
C GLU A 226 10.71 20.55 -13.65
N LYS A 227 10.93 19.98 -12.46
CA LYS A 227 11.51 18.64 -12.28
C LYS A 227 10.48 17.51 -12.37
N ILE A 228 9.20 17.86 -12.49
CA ILE A 228 8.13 16.95 -12.83
C ILE A 228 7.94 17.01 -14.35
N VAL A 229 8.38 15.96 -15.04
CA VAL A 229 8.49 15.90 -16.50
C VAL A 229 7.35 15.06 -17.05
N VAL A 230 6.57 15.62 -17.98
CA VAL A 230 5.52 14.85 -18.67
C VAL A 230 6.17 13.94 -19.69
N HIS A 231 5.82 12.65 -19.62
CA HIS A 231 6.24 11.63 -20.58
C HIS A 231 5.72 12.01 -21.96
N LYS A 232 6.63 12.20 -22.92
CA LYS A 232 6.27 12.39 -24.32
C LYS A 232 6.24 11.01 -24.96
N ASN A 233 5.05 10.56 -25.35
CA ASN A 233 4.92 9.41 -26.23
C ASN A 233 5.41 9.86 -27.62
N ASP A 234 6.63 9.47 -27.98
CA ASP A 234 7.10 9.49 -29.38
C ASP A 234 6.61 8.24 -30.12
#